data_AF-A0A7S1VFJ4-F1
#
_entry.id   AF-A0A7S1VFJ4-F1
#
_cell.length_a   1.000
_cell.length_b   1.000
_cell.length_c   1.000
_cell.angle_alpha   90.00
_cell.angle_beta   90.00
_cell.angle_gamma   90.00
#
_symmetry.space_group_name_H-M   'P 1'
#
loop_
_entity.id
_entity.type
_entity.pdbx_description
1 polymer ?
#
loop_
_entity_poly.entity_id
_entity_poly.type
_entity_poly.pdbx_seq_one_letter_code
_entity_poly.pdbx_strand_id
1 'polypeptide(L)'
;ATMAAAVLGNDGARWEKWAFRFAQAGHLGDIAFSLPTENPRLPDVVYELVLNHFLQSSPASFLQLVERWPSDIYGLDAIIAAARERARLAEARGDDPSDGESDASLLFDALAVLYTHARAYDKTLEIYLRRNRGDVFGLVQQYDLFDAVRRRVRLLLEFDERRAIDLLVSNVSRVPIKDVVDQLVDTDDLHLHRYLHSLFRHDVHIGAAYHDLQVSLYARFEPDLLLPFLRQSTNYRLESALDVARKHKLTKAHVFILGRMGNNREALRLIMEELRDVKEAIDFVTGVGGNDAELWDDLMDAAMKDPRSVAGL
;
A
#
# COMPACT_ATOMS: atom_id res chain seq x y z
N ALA A 1 39.25 -20.32 -7.72
CA ALA A 1 40.19 -19.22 -8.06
C ALA A 1 40.32 -19.15 -9.57
N THR A 2 39.95 -18.04 -10.18
CA THR A 2 40.09 -17.84 -11.64
C THR A 2 41.57 -17.83 -12.04
N MET A 3 41.90 -18.26 -13.26
CA MET A 3 43.29 -18.30 -13.75
C MET A 3 44.02 -16.96 -13.59
N ALA A 4 43.29 -15.83 -13.68
CA ALA A 4 43.82 -14.50 -13.42
C ALA A 4 44.38 -14.33 -12.00
N ALA A 5 43.68 -14.84 -10.98
CA ALA A 5 44.15 -14.81 -9.59
C ALA A 5 45.41 -15.67 -9.36
N ALA A 6 45.52 -16.79 -10.08
CA ALA A 6 46.69 -17.66 -10.03
C ALA A 6 47.93 -17.03 -10.71
N VAL A 7 47.75 -16.22 -11.76
CA VAL A 7 48.84 -15.63 -12.55
C VAL A 7 49.30 -14.27 -12.00
N LEU A 8 48.37 -13.44 -11.50
CA LEU A 8 48.67 -12.08 -11.06
C LEU A 8 49.04 -12.01 -9.57
N GLY A 9 48.61 -12.99 -8.76
CA GLY A 9 48.95 -13.08 -7.35
C GLY A 9 48.54 -11.82 -6.57
N ASN A 10 49.37 -11.43 -5.60
CA ASN A 10 49.14 -10.28 -4.71
C ASN A 10 49.73 -8.95 -5.23
N ASP A 11 50.01 -8.83 -6.52
CA ASP A 11 50.64 -7.63 -7.12
C ASP A 11 49.57 -6.67 -7.65
N GLY A 12 49.20 -5.68 -6.83
CA GLY A 12 48.18 -4.68 -7.17
C GLY A 12 48.50 -3.86 -8.43
N ALA A 13 49.77 -3.54 -8.67
CA ALA A 13 50.19 -2.77 -9.85
C ALA A 13 50.02 -3.56 -11.15
N ARG A 14 50.21 -4.89 -11.11
CA ARG A 14 49.90 -5.76 -12.25
C ARG A 14 48.41 -5.84 -12.51
N TRP A 15 47.60 -5.98 -11.47
CA TRP A 15 46.15 -6.00 -11.60
C TRP A 15 45.63 -4.72 -12.25
N GLU A 16 46.08 -3.56 -11.77
CA GLU A 16 45.75 -2.25 -12.34
C GLU A 16 46.16 -2.17 -13.83
N LYS A 17 47.42 -2.50 -14.14
CA LYS A 17 47.93 -2.47 -15.52
C LYS A 17 47.12 -3.35 -16.46
N TRP A 18 46.73 -4.54 -16.01
CA TRP A 18 45.92 -5.44 -16.82
C TRP A 18 44.48 -4.95 -16.93
N ALA A 19 43.86 -4.44 -15.87
CA ALA A 19 42.53 -3.85 -15.95
C ALA A 19 42.44 -2.76 -17.04
N PHE A 20 43.42 -1.83 -17.08
CA PHE A 20 43.49 -0.81 -18.14
C PHE A 20 43.71 -1.40 -19.53
N ARG A 21 44.56 -2.42 -19.68
CA ARG A 21 44.80 -3.08 -20.98
C ARG A 21 43.56 -3.82 -21.49
N PHE A 22 42.86 -4.54 -20.63
CA PHE A 22 41.61 -5.22 -20.98
C PHE A 22 40.51 -4.22 -21.33
N ALA A 23 40.44 -3.08 -20.63
CA ALA A 23 39.53 -1.99 -20.97
C ALA A 23 39.83 -1.40 -22.37
N GLN A 24 41.10 -1.12 -22.69
CA GLN A 24 41.52 -0.63 -24.01
C GLN A 24 41.23 -1.62 -25.14
N ALA A 25 41.30 -2.93 -24.85
CA ALA A 25 41.00 -3.98 -25.80
C ALA A 25 39.49 -4.29 -25.95
N GLY A 26 38.62 -3.66 -25.14
CA GLY A 26 37.18 -3.96 -25.14
C GLY A 26 36.79 -5.28 -24.47
N HIS A 27 37.72 -5.92 -23.75
CA HIS A 27 37.57 -7.22 -23.11
C HIS A 27 37.44 -7.13 -21.59
N LEU A 28 36.93 -6.02 -21.06
CA LEU A 28 36.85 -5.79 -19.61
C LEU A 28 35.97 -6.83 -18.88
N GLY A 29 35.00 -7.41 -19.60
CA GLY A 29 34.22 -8.61 -19.23
C GLY A 29 35.03 -9.73 -18.60
N ASP A 30 36.18 -10.05 -19.21
CA ASP A 30 36.94 -11.26 -18.91
C ASP A 30 37.69 -11.17 -17.58
N ILE A 31 38.00 -9.95 -17.12
CA ILE A 31 38.76 -9.71 -15.88
C ILE A 31 37.90 -9.16 -14.74
N ALA A 32 36.81 -8.45 -15.03
CA ALA A 32 36.03 -7.69 -14.06
C ALA A 32 35.58 -8.52 -12.84
N PHE A 33 34.99 -9.69 -13.05
CA PHE A 33 34.50 -10.57 -11.98
C PHE A 33 35.61 -11.29 -11.20
N SER A 34 36.86 -11.14 -11.63
CA SER A 34 38.05 -11.71 -10.99
C SER A 34 38.89 -10.68 -10.25
N LEU A 35 38.54 -9.39 -10.30
CA LEU A 35 39.31 -8.35 -9.63
C LEU A 35 39.30 -8.56 -8.11
N PRO A 36 40.46 -8.47 -7.45
CA PRO A 36 40.53 -8.55 -6.00
C PRO A 36 39.87 -7.33 -5.37
N THR A 37 39.17 -7.51 -4.25
CA THR A 37 38.51 -6.41 -3.49
C THR A 37 39.18 -6.11 -2.15
N GLU A 38 40.12 -6.95 -1.70
CA GLU A 38 40.76 -6.84 -0.38
C GLU A 38 42.30 -6.87 -0.45
N ASN A 39 42.87 -8.05 -0.73
CA ASN A 39 44.32 -8.26 -0.77
C ASN A 39 44.73 -8.84 -2.13
N PRO A 40 45.21 -8.00 -3.08
CA PRO A 40 45.47 -6.56 -2.96
C PRO A 40 44.21 -5.73 -3.30
N ARG A 41 43.94 -4.68 -2.55
CA ARG A 41 42.92 -3.69 -2.90
C ARG A 41 43.50 -2.73 -3.94
N LEU A 42 42.77 -2.55 -5.02
CA LEU A 42 43.18 -1.68 -6.12
C LEU A 42 42.76 -0.23 -5.84
N PRO A 43 43.32 0.76 -6.57
CA PRO A 43 42.81 2.12 -6.51
C PRO A 43 41.34 2.20 -6.95
N ASP A 44 40.57 3.06 -6.30
CA ASP A 44 39.13 3.24 -6.54
C ASP A 44 38.81 3.49 -8.03
N VAL A 45 39.69 4.22 -8.73
CA VAL A 45 39.63 4.50 -10.18
C VAL A 45 39.51 3.23 -11.04
N VAL A 46 40.11 2.12 -10.62
CA VAL A 46 40.05 0.85 -11.35
C VAL A 46 38.66 0.24 -11.25
N TYR A 47 38.05 0.24 -10.06
CA TYR A 47 36.70 -0.27 -9.87
C TYR A 47 35.67 0.65 -10.55
N GLU A 48 35.85 1.96 -10.45
CA GLU A 48 35.01 2.94 -11.12
C GLU A 48 35.07 2.81 -12.65
N LEU A 49 36.24 2.54 -13.23
CA LEU A 49 36.39 2.26 -14.66
C LEU A 49 35.51 1.08 -15.08
N VAL A 50 35.56 -0.01 -14.31
CA VAL A 50 34.81 -1.23 -14.58
C VAL A 50 33.31 -1.01 -14.43
N LEU A 51 32.88 -0.39 -13.34
CA LEU A 51 31.48 -0.07 -13.10
C LEU A 51 30.91 0.85 -14.18
N ASN A 52 31.63 1.91 -14.54
CA ASN A 52 31.19 2.83 -15.60
C ASN A 52 31.16 2.16 -16.98
N HIS A 53 32.07 1.24 -17.27
CA HIS A 53 32.03 0.47 -18.52
C HIS A 53 30.75 -0.38 -18.62
N PHE A 54 30.44 -1.20 -17.61
CA PHE A 54 29.23 -2.02 -17.64
C PHE A 54 27.95 -1.21 -17.51
N LEU A 55 27.99 -0.09 -16.81
CA LEU A 55 26.85 0.82 -16.74
C LEU A 55 26.40 1.28 -18.15
N GLN A 56 27.34 1.40 -19.09
CA GLN A 56 27.04 1.77 -20.47
C GLN A 56 26.75 0.55 -21.36
N SER A 57 27.48 -0.56 -21.19
CA SER A 57 27.43 -1.71 -22.11
C SER A 57 26.50 -2.84 -21.69
N SER A 58 26.33 -3.10 -20.38
CA SER A 58 25.53 -4.22 -19.85
C SER A 58 25.03 -3.94 -18.42
N PRO A 59 23.79 -3.42 -18.27
CA PRO A 59 23.19 -3.17 -16.96
C PRO A 59 23.10 -4.41 -16.06
N ALA A 60 22.90 -5.60 -16.63
CA ALA A 60 22.88 -6.85 -15.89
C ALA A 60 24.24 -7.15 -15.22
N SER A 61 25.35 -6.93 -15.94
CA SER A 61 26.70 -7.13 -15.40
C SER A 61 27.03 -6.08 -14.35
N PHE A 62 26.56 -4.84 -14.55
CA PHE A 62 26.70 -3.76 -13.57
C PHE A 62 26.00 -4.11 -12.25
N LEU A 63 24.75 -4.58 -12.29
CA LEU A 63 24.00 -5.01 -11.11
C LEU A 63 24.76 -6.09 -10.32
N GLN A 64 25.20 -7.16 -11.00
CA GLN A 64 25.94 -8.25 -10.35
C GLN A 64 27.23 -7.79 -9.66
N LEU A 65 27.94 -6.82 -10.25
CA LEU A 65 29.15 -6.27 -9.65
C LEU A 65 28.83 -5.45 -8.40
N VAL A 66 27.81 -4.61 -8.47
CA VAL A 66 27.36 -3.77 -7.34
C VAL A 66 26.87 -4.62 -6.16
N GLU A 67 26.19 -5.74 -6.41
CA GLU A 67 25.76 -6.67 -5.36
C GLU A 67 26.92 -7.40 -4.68
N ARG A 68 28.02 -7.63 -5.41
CA ARG A 68 29.16 -8.42 -4.93
C ARG A 68 30.26 -7.57 -4.30
N TRP A 69 30.50 -6.36 -4.82
CA TRP A 69 31.62 -5.53 -4.41
C TRP A 69 31.31 -4.74 -3.14
N PRO A 70 32.22 -4.72 -2.16
CA PRO A 70 32.11 -3.83 -1.01
C PRO A 70 31.98 -2.37 -1.44
N SER A 71 31.02 -1.64 -0.88
CA SER A 71 30.72 -0.26 -1.26
C SER A 71 31.82 0.77 -0.93
N ASP A 72 32.83 0.39 -0.15
CA ASP A 72 33.92 1.25 0.27
C ASP A 72 35.11 1.27 -0.71
N ILE A 73 35.11 0.45 -1.77
CA ILE A 73 36.21 0.33 -2.74
C ILE A 73 36.08 1.22 -3.97
N TYR A 74 35.00 2.00 -4.08
CA TYR A 74 34.75 2.92 -5.18
C TYR A 74 34.02 4.17 -4.68
N GLY A 75 34.06 5.27 -5.44
CA GLY A 75 33.30 6.48 -5.15
C GLY A 75 31.79 6.27 -5.28
N LEU A 76 31.15 5.82 -4.20
CA LEU A 76 29.74 5.45 -4.17
C LEU A 76 28.81 6.55 -4.71
N ASP A 77 29.02 7.81 -4.31
CA ASP A 77 28.20 8.94 -4.76
C ASP A 77 28.32 9.21 -6.26
N ALA A 78 29.53 9.04 -6.82
CA ALA A 78 29.78 9.23 -8.25
C ALA A 78 29.08 8.13 -9.08
N ILE A 79 29.17 6.87 -8.62
CA ILE A 79 28.49 5.74 -9.26
C ILE A 79 26.97 5.86 -9.15
N ILE A 80 26.44 6.29 -8.01
CA ILE A 80 25.00 6.58 -7.84
C ILE A 80 24.55 7.65 -8.83
N ALA A 81 25.29 8.76 -8.95
CA ALA A 81 24.95 9.84 -9.86
C ALA A 81 24.92 9.38 -11.33
N ALA A 82 25.94 8.61 -11.75
CA ALA A 82 26.01 8.05 -13.09
C ALA A 82 24.88 7.04 -13.37
N ALA A 83 24.64 6.12 -12.45
CA ALA A 83 23.59 5.11 -12.57
C ALA A 83 22.20 5.73 -12.63
N ARG A 84 21.95 6.78 -11.84
CA ARG A 84 20.68 7.51 -11.83
C ARG A 84 20.40 8.19 -13.16
N GLU A 85 21.39 8.87 -13.74
CA GLU A 85 21.20 9.51 -15.05
C GLU A 85 20.98 8.45 -16.15
N ARG A 86 21.73 7.35 -16.13
CA ARG A 86 21.54 6.26 -17.09
C ARG A 86 20.16 5.63 -16.98
N ALA A 87 19.67 5.39 -15.77
CA ALA A 87 18.33 4.84 -15.51
C ALA A 87 17.24 5.78 -16.06
N ARG A 88 17.35 7.08 -15.77
CA ARG A 88 16.41 8.11 -16.26
C ARG A 88 16.36 8.15 -17.79
N LEU A 89 17.52 8.05 -18.45
CA LEU A 89 17.60 8.02 -19.91
C LEU A 89 17.03 6.74 -20.51
N ALA A 90 17.20 5.59 -19.85
CA ALA A 90 16.61 4.32 -20.27
C ALA A 90 15.07 4.36 -20.14
N GLU A 91 14.56 4.86 -19.02
CA GLU A 91 13.11 5.02 -18.80
C GLU A 91 12.47 5.95 -19.85
N ALA A 92 13.13 7.07 -20.17
CA ALA A 92 12.62 8.02 -21.16
C ALA A 92 12.60 7.49 -22.61
N ARG A 93 13.38 6.45 -22.92
CA ARG A 93 13.38 5.81 -24.25
C ARG A 93 12.17 4.91 -24.45
N GLY A 94 11.51 4.49 -23.38
CA GLY A 94 10.33 3.62 -23.45
C GLY A 94 10.66 2.26 -24.07
N ASP A 95 11.74 1.62 -23.62
CA ASP A 95 12.11 0.28 -24.11
C ASP A 95 10.95 -0.70 -23.83
N ASP A 96 10.42 -1.27 -24.91
CA ASP A 96 9.28 -2.19 -24.92
C ASP A 96 9.66 -3.49 -24.16
N PRO A 97 8.84 -3.99 -23.21
CA PRO A 97 9.17 -5.18 -22.40
C PRO A 97 9.17 -6.51 -23.16
N SER A 98 9.09 -6.48 -24.49
CA SER A 98 8.91 -7.66 -25.33
C SER A 98 10.12 -8.59 -25.35
N ASP A 99 11.30 -8.13 -24.90
CA ASP A 99 12.53 -8.92 -24.75
C ASP A 99 13.15 -8.77 -23.33
N GLY A 100 12.59 -9.44 -22.32
CA GLY A 100 13.24 -9.63 -21.01
C GLY A 100 13.15 -8.45 -20.02
N GLU A 101 14.00 -8.46 -18.98
CA GLU A 101 14.09 -7.34 -18.03
C GLU A 101 14.67 -6.11 -18.74
N SER A 102 13.88 -5.03 -18.86
CA SER A 102 14.33 -3.76 -19.43
C SER A 102 15.60 -3.26 -18.74
N ASP A 103 16.52 -2.68 -19.51
CA ASP A 103 17.70 -1.97 -19.01
C ASP A 103 17.36 -1.00 -17.87
N ALA A 104 16.23 -0.29 -17.98
CA ALA A 104 15.75 0.60 -16.93
C ALA A 104 15.47 -0.16 -15.62
N SER A 105 14.86 -1.35 -15.69
CA SER A 105 14.61 -2.21 -14.53
C SER A 105 15.90 -2.56 -13.80
N LEU A 106 16.87 -3.10 -14.55
CA LEU A 106 18.15 -3.55 -14.01
C LEU A 106 18.93 -2.39 -13.36
N LEU A 107 18.88 -1.21 -13.97
CA LEU A 107 19.52 -0.01 -13.44
C LEU A 107 18.84 0.49 -12.15
N PHE A 108 17.51 0.42 -12.06
CA PHE A 108 16.79 0.74 -10.83
C PHE A 108 17.08 -0.26 -9.71
N ASP A 109 17.15 -1.55 -10.03
CA ASP A 109 17.53 -2.58 -9.05
C ASP A 109 18.96 -2.33 -8.55
N ALA A 110 19.90 -2.00 -9.43
CA ALA A 110 21.27 -1.65 -9.04
C ALA A 110 21.32 -0.37 -8.20
N LEU A 111 20.53 0.64 -8.54
CA LEU A 111 20.38 1.85 -7.73
C LEU A 111 19.84 1.57 -6.33
N ALA A 112 18.89 0.64 -6.18
CA ALA A 112 18.38 0.27 -4.86
C ALA A 112 19.48 -0.38 -4.00
N VAL A 113 20.34 -1.21 -4.58
CA VAL A 113 21.50 -1.77 -3.89
C VAL A 113 22.47 -0.67 -3.48
N LEU A 114 22.84 0.23 -4.40
CA LEU A 114 23.73 1.37 -4.11
C LEU A 114 23.17 2.29 -3.03
N TYR A 115 21.88 2.63 -3.06
CA TYR A 115 21.26 3.45 -2.03
C TYR A 115 21.22 2.75 -0.67
N THR A 116 21.04 1.43 -0.65
CA THR A 116 21.12 0.65 0.58
C THR A 116 22.52 0.72 1.18
N HIS A 117 23.57 0.62 0.36
CA HIS A 117 24.95 0.82 0.79
C HIS A 117 25.21 2.25 1.29
N ALA A 118 24.63 3.25 0.62
CA ALA A 118 24.71 4.65 1.02
C ALA A 118 23.85 4.98 2.26
N ARG A 119 23.11 4.01 2.81
CA ARG A 119 22.12 4.19 3.89
C ARG A 119 21.00 5.19 3.54
N ALA A 120 20.77 5.43 2.26
CA ALA A 120 19.67 6.25 1.74
C ALA A 120 18.40 5.38 1.57
N TYR A 121 17.93 4.82 2.69
CA TYR A 121 16.85 3.83 2.69
C TYR A 121 15.50 4.39 2.23
N ASP A 122 15.29 5.70 2.35
CA ASP A 122 14.13 6.41 1.80
C ASP A 122 14.03 6.28 0.28
N LYS A 123 15.18 6.39 -0.41
CA LYS A 123 15.29 6.24 -1.86
C LYS A 123 15.20 4.77 -2.27
N THR A 124 15.82 3.86 -1.51
CA THR A 124 15.65 2.41 -1.71
C THR A 124 14.18 2.02 -1.64
N LEU A 125 13.46 2.48 -0.61
CA LEU A 125 12.03 2.23 -0.42
C LEU A 125 11.21 2.72 -1.61
N GLU A 126 11.50 3.91 -2.11
CA GLU A 126 10.80 4.46 -3.27
C GLU A 126 10.99 3.60 -4.53
N ILE A 127 12.20 3.12 -4.78
CA ILE A 127 12.46 2.22 -5.91
C ILE A 127 11.70 0.91 -5.72
N TYR A 128 11.80 0.27 -4.55
CA TYR A 128 11.13 -1.00 -4.27
C TYR A 128 9.62 -0.91 -4.44
N LEU A 129 8.99 0.16 -3.94
CA LEU A 129 7.56 0.42 -4.11
C LEU A 129 7.18 0.55 -5.59
N ARG A 130 7.90 1.38 -6.37
CA ARG A 130 7.58 1.61 -7.79
C ARG A 130 7.83 0.39 -8.67
N ARG A 131 8.83 -0.43 -8.33
CA ARG A 131 9.20 -1.62 -9.10
C ARG A 131 8.44 -2.87 -8.67
N ASN A 132 7.66 -2.80 -7.59
CA ASN A 132 7.01 -3.94 -6.97
C ASN A 132 8.00 -5.10 -6.69
N ARG A 133 9.17 -4.76 -6.12
CA ARG A 133 10.26 -5.69 -5.81
C ARG A 133 10.82 -5.46 -4.40
N GLY A 134 11.43 -6.49 -3.82
CA GLY A 134 12.11 -6.43 -2.53
C GLY A 134 11.19 -6.55 -1.30
N ASP A 135 11.78 -6.50 -0.10
CA ASP A 135 11.03 -6.52 1.16
C ASP A 135 10.83 -5.09 1.70
N VAL A 136 9.83 -4.41 1.12
CA VAL A 136 9.42 -3.06 1.51
C VAL A 136 9.11 -2.96 3.01
N PHE A 137 8.35 -3.92 3.54
CA PHE A 137 7.88 -3.90 4.93
C PHE A 137 9.00 -4.18 5.92
N GLY A 138 9.87 -5.16 5.62
CA GLY A 138 11.06 -5.41 6.44
C GLY A 138 11.98 -4.20 6.49
N LEU A 139 12.18 -3.53 5.34
CA LEU A 139 12.99 -2.30 5.27
C LEU A 139 12.40 -1.17 6.13
N VAL A 140 11.09 -0.96 6.07
CA VAL A 140 10.39 0.06 6.89
C VAL A 140 10.55 -0.22 8.37
N GLN A 141 10.38 -1.47 8.80
CA GLN A 141 10.49 -1.86 10.20
C GLN A 141 11.93 -1.79 10.71
N GLN A 142 12.89 -2.23 9.90
CA GLN A 142 14.30 -2.28 10.27
C GLN A 142 14.93 -0.88 10.40
N TYR A 143 14.58 0.03 9.50
CA TYR A 143 15.21 1.37 9.40
C TYR A 143 14.28 2.53 9.72
N ASP A 144 13.13 2.25 10.34
CA ASP A 144 12.26 3.26 10.90
C ASP A 144 11.63 4.23 9.87
N LEU A 145 11.35 3.76 8.65
CA LEU A 145 11.02 4.59 7.48
C LEU A 145 9.56 5.08 7.40
N PHE A 146 8.90 5.28 8.53
CA PHE A 146 7.48 5.61 8.56
C PHE A 146 7.17 7.00 8.00
N ASP A 147 8.11 7.96 8.09
CA ASP A 147 7.98 9.26 7.42
C ASP A 147 7.98 9.13 5.89
N ALA A 148 8.74 8.18 5.35
CA ALA A 148 8.78 7.92 3.91
C ALA A 148 7.49 7.21 3.45
N VAL A 149 6.96 6.29 4.27
CA VAL A 149 5.66 5.64 4.08
C VAL A 149 4.51 6.63 4.14
N ARG A 150 4.53 7.55 5.10
CA ARG A 150 3.49 8.58 5.30
C ARG A 150 3.21 9.38 4.04
N ARG A 151 4.19 9.56 3.15
CA ARG A 151 4.05 10.31 1.89
C ARG A 151 3.69 9.44 0.68
N ARG A 152 3.62 8.12 0.85
CA ARG A 152 3.52 7.13 -0.23
C ARG A 152 2.53 6.01 0.13
N VAL A 153 1.46 6.35 0.84
CA VAL A 153 0.49 5.37 1.35
C VAL A 153 -0.16 4.60 0.21
N ARG A 154 -0.50 5.29 -0.88
CA ARG A 154 -1.05 4.68 -2.09
C ARG A 154 -0.15 3.61 -2.70
N LEU A 155 1.13 3.94 -2.92
CA LEU A 155 2.10 2.99 -3.47
C LEU A 155 2.29 1.78 -2.55
N LEU A 156 2.21 1.97 -1.23
CA LEU A 156 2.31 0.88 -0.27
C LEU A 156 1.10 -0.07 -0.37
N LEU A 157 -0.11 0.48 -0.53
CA LEU A 157 -1.34 -0.28 -0.70
C LEU A 157 -1.38 -1.03 -2.04
N GLU A 158 -0.91 -0.39 -3.12
CA GLU A 158 -0.76 -1.01 -4.44
C GLU A 158 0.27 -2.16 -4.44
N PHE A 159 1.31 -2.05 -3.60
CA PHE A 159 2.34 -3.09 -3.45
C PHE A 159 1.81 -4.34 -2.73
N ASP A 160 1.22 -4.18 -1.55
CA ASP A 160 0.55 -5.26 -0.81
C ASP A 160 -0.47 -4.66 0.15
N GLU A 161 -1.73 -4.68 -0.26
CA GLU A 161 -2.85 -4.12 0.50
C GLU A 161 -2.90 -4.65 1.95
N ARG A 162 -2.78 -5.97 2.13
CA ARG A 162 -3.00 -6.58 3.44
C ARG A 162 -1.92 -6.16 4.42
N ARG A 163 -0.65 -6.32 4.02
CA ARG A 163 0.49 -5.94 4.85
C ARG A 163 0.55 -4.42 5.06
N ALA A 164 0.16 -3.64 4.06
CA ALA A 164 0.06 -2.18 4.17
C ALA A 164 -0.96 -1.75 5.21
N ILE A 165 -2.17 -2.27 5.14
CA ILE A 165 -3.23 -1.96 6.11
C ILE A 165 -2.80 -2.37 7.52
N ASP A 166 -2.27 -3.58 7.70
CA ASP A 166 -1.81 -4.07 9.00
C ASP A 166 -0.70 -3.18 9.57
N LEU A 167 0.26 -2.74 8.74
CA LEU A 167 1.33 -1.83 9.13
C LEU A 167 0.78 -0.45 9.54
N LEU A 168 -0.13 0.12 8.76
CA LEU A 168 -0.70 1.45 9.04
C LEU A 168 -1.55 1.45 10.32
N VAL A 169 -2.42 0.44 10.49
CA VAL A 169 -3.29 0.29 11.67
C VAL A 169 -2.47 0.05 12.93
N SER A 170 -1.40 -0.73 12.86
CA SER A 170 -0.53 -0.99 14.01
C SER A 170 0.34 0.21 14.40
N ASN A 171 0.48 1.22 13.53
CA ASN A 171 1.41 2.33 13.69
C ASN A 171 0.75 3.72 13.53
N VAL A 172 -0.48 3.88 14.03
CA VAL A 172 -1.25 5.13 13.97
C VAL A 172 -0.52 6.34 14.58
N SER A 173 0.31 6.13 15.60
CA SER A 173 1.12 7.21 16.20
C SER A 173 2.21 7.74 15.27
N ARG A 174 2.68 6.90 14.36
CA ARG A 174 3.77 7.20 13.43
C ARG A 174 3.26 7.67 12.08
N VAL A 175 2.14 7.10 11.64
CA VAL A 175 1.43 7.48 10.43
C VAL A 175 0.02 7.90 10.84
N PRO A 176 -0.19 9.21 11.07
CA PRO A 176 -1.50 9.72 11.46
C PRO A 176 -2.58 9.35 10.44
N ILE A 177 -3.77 8.98 10.95
CA ILE A 177 -4.91 8.59 10.12
C ILE A 177 -5.26 9.66 9.10
N LYS A 178 -5.15 10.94 9.49
CA LYS A 178 -5.40 12.07 8.59
C LYS A 178 -4.55 12.00 7.32
N ASP A 179 -3.27 11.66 7.43
CA ASP A 179 -2.39 11.62 6.26
C ASP A 179 -2.74 10.45 5.33
N VAL A 180 -3.18 9.32 5.90
CA VAL A 180 -3.68 8.18 5.13
C VAL A 180 -4.96 8.56 4.41
N VAL A 181 -5.92 9.14 5.12
CA VAL A 181 -7.22 9.53 4.56
C VAL A 181 -7.05 10.59 3.48
N ASP A 182 -6.26 11.64 3.72
CA ASP A 182 -6.01 12.72 2.75
C ASP A 182 -5.40 12.21 1.43
N GLN A 183 -4.66 11.09 1.46
CA GLN A 183 -4.08 10.48 0.25
C GLN A 183 -5.04 9.55 -0.49
N LEU A 184 -6.06 9.03 0.17
CA LEU A 184 -6.97 8.03 -0.41
C LEU A 184 -8.33 8.60 -0.78
N VAL A 185 -8.78 9.65 -0.10
CA VAL A 185 -10.03 10.36 -0.42
C VAL A 185 -10.01 10.82 -1.88
N ASP A 186 -11.14 10.63 -2.57
CA ASP A 186 -11.40 10.95 -3.98
C ASP A 186 -10.51 10.24 -5.00
N THR A 187 -9.55 9.43 -4.53
CA THR A 187 -8.56 8.78 -5.38
C THR A 187 -8.76 7.27 -5.39
N ASP A 188 -8.94 6.69 -4.20
CA ASP A 188 -9.12 5.26 -4.02
C ASP A 188 -10.03 4.95 -2.82
N ASP A 189 -11.32 5.11 -3.06
CA ASP A 189 -12.36 4.90 -2.06
C ASP A 189 -12.42 3.44 -1.55
N LEU A 190 -11.96 2.47 -2.36
CA LEU A 190 -11.97 1.05 -1.98
C LEU A 190 -10.89 0.76 -0.94
N HIS A 191 -9.66 1.21 -1.18
CA HIS A 191 -8.59 1.05 -0.18
C HIS A 191 -8.86 1.88 1.07
N LEU A 192 -9.46 3.08 0.93
CA LEU A 192 -9.91 3.87 2.07
C LEU A 192 -10.92 3.12 2.93
N HIS A 193 -11.93 2.50 2.31
CA HIS A 193 -12.93 1.68 2.98
C HIS A 193 -12.28 0.53 3.77
N ARG A 194 -11.38 -0.23 3.13
CA ARG A 194 -10.70 -1.37 3.75
C ARG A 194 -9.81 -0.94 4.93
N TYR A 195 -9.09 0.17 4.78
CA TYR A 195 -8.27 0.72 5.84
C TYR A 195 -9.11 1.15 7.06
N LEU A 196 -10.16 1.95 6.85
CA LEU A 196 -11.03 2.41 7.92
C LEU A 196 -11.83 1.26 8.57
N HIS A 197 -12.24 0.25 7.80
CA HIS A 197 -12.84 -0.97 8.34
C HIS A 197 -11.86 -1.72 9.26
N SER A 198 -10.61 -1.91 8.81
CA SER A 198 -9.58 -2.56 9.63
C SER A 198 -9.27 -1.77 10.90
N LEU A 199 -9.18 -0.43 10.78
CA LEU A 199 -8.99 0.47 11.91
C LEU A 199 -10.13 0.34 12.93
N PHE A 200 -11.39 0.29 12.46
CA PHE A 200 -12.56 0.10 13.31
C PHE A 200 -12.55 -1.25 14.04
N ARG A 201 -12.11 -2.32 13.37
CA ARG A 201 -11.96 -3.65 13.98
C ARG A 201 -10.84 -3.70 15.01
N HIS A 202 -9.80 -2.89 14.83
CA HIS A 202 -8.72 -2.77 15.78
C HIS A 202 -9.14 -1.96 17.01
N ASP A 203 -9.74 -0.79 16.81
CA ASP A 203 -10.30 0.05 17.85
C ASP A 203 -11.42 0.94 17.31
N VAL A 204 -12.59 0.81 17.92
CA VAL A 204 -13.83 1.53 17.57
C VAL A 204 -13.69 3.04 17.74
N HIS A 205 -12.77 3.53 18.57
CA HIS A 205 -12.66 4.96 18.91
C HIS A 205 -11.59 5.71 18.13
N ILE A 206 -10.50 5.05 17.69
CA ILE A 206 -9.39 5.74 17.02
C ILE A 206 -9.86 6.39 15.69
N GLY A 207 -10.76 5.71 14.97
CA GLY A 207 -11.34 6.19 13.71
C GLY A 207 -12.55 7.11 13.84
N ALA A 208 -12.92 7.56 15.06
CA ALA A 208 -14.20 8.22 15.33
C ALA A 208 -14.52 9.42 14.42
N ALA A 209 -13.52 10.24 14.10
CA ALA A 209 -13.67 11.40 13.22
C ALA A 209 -14.07 11.05 11.78
N TYR A 210 -13.80 9.82 11.35
CA TYR A 210 -14.05 9.33 9.99
C TYR A 210 -15.24 8.38 9.90
N HIS A 211 -16.00 8.18 10.99
CA HIS A 211 -17.16 7.30 10.99
C HIS A 211 -18.26 7.77 10.04
N ASP A 212 -18.47 9.08 9.92
CA ASP A 212 -19.43 9.66 8.96
C ASP A 212 -19.05 9.33 7.51
N LEU A 213 -17.75 9.45 7.18
CA LEU A 213 -17.22 9.05 5.88
C LEU A 213 -17.38 7.54 5.66
N GLN A 214 -17.08 6.75 6.68
CA GLN A 214 -17.16 5.29 6.61
C GLN A 214 -18.59 4.79 6.35
N VAL A 215 -19.63 5.47 6.84
CA VAL A 215 -21.03 5.15 6.50
C VAL A 215 -21.27 5.19 4.99
N SER A 216 -20.77 6.24 4.33
CA SER A 216 -20.90 6.40 2.88
C SER A 216 -20.14 5.33 2.11
N LEU A 217 -18.99 4.91 2.62
CA LEU A 217 -18.15 3.87 2.03
C LEU A 217 -18.77 2.47 2.18
N TYR A 218 -19.29 2.12 3.36
CA TYR A 218 -20.03 0.87 3.56
C TYR A 218 -21.22 0.77 2.62
N ALA A 219 -22.01 1.84 2.50
CA ALA A 219 -23.17 1.84 1.62
C ALA A 219 -22.82 1.59 0.15
N ARG A 220 -21.60 1.93 -0.27
CA ARG A 220 -21.11 1.75 -1.64
C ARG A 220 -20.44 0.39 -1.87
N PHE A 221 -19.60 -0.07 -0.96
CA PHE A 221 -18.74 -1.25 -1.18
C PHE A 221 -19.21 -2.50 -0.46
N GLU A 222 -19.66 -2.38 0.79
CA GLU A 222 -20.04 -3.53 1.63
C GLU A 222 -21.28 -3.20 2.48
N PRO A 223 -22.48 -3.15 1.87
CA PRO A 223 -23.70 -2.69 2.55
C PRO A 223 -24.11 -3.57 3.73
N ASP A 224 -23.76 -4.87 3.69
CA ASP A 224 -24.09 -5.84 4.74
C ASP A 224 -23.42 -5.50 6.08
N LEU A 225 -22.27 -4.83 6.04
CA LEU A 225 -21.51 -4.44 7.22
C LEU A 225 -21.96 -3.09 7.81
N LEU A 226 -22.81 -2.34 7.09
CA LEU A 226 -23.29 -1.04 7.54
C LEU A 226 -24.10 -1.15 8.83
N LEU A 227 -25.05 -2.09 8.92
CA LEU A 227 -25.90 -2.23 10.09
C LEU A 227 -25.11 -2.64 11.36
N PRO A 228 -24.20 -3.65 11.31
CA PRO A 228 -23.29 -3.93 12.42
C PRO A 228 -22.46 -2.71 12.84
N PHE A 229 -21.98 -1.92 11.89
CA PHE A 229 -21.20 -0.71 12.17
C PHE A 229 -22.02 0.37 12.88
N LEU A 230 -23.23 0.68 12.39
CA LEU A 230 -24.13 1.67 12.99
C LEU A 230 -24.54 1.29 14.43
N ARG A 231 -24.63 -0.01 14.73
CA ARG A 231 -24.93 -0.48 16.10
C ARG A 231 -23.81 -0.20 17.09
N GLN A 232 -22.56 -0.38 16.66
CA GLN A 232 -21.36 -0.26 17.49
C GLN A 232 -20.83 1.19 17.58
N SER A 233 -21.01 1.97 16.53
CA SER A 233 -20.57 3.36 16.45
C SER A 233 -21.67 4.33 16.89
N THR A 234 -21.28 5.47 17.47
CA THR A 234 -22.16 6.61 17.80
C THR A 234 -21.67 7.94 17.24
N ASN A 235 -20.51 7.97 16.58
CA ASN A 235 -19.81 9.19 16.16
C ASN A 235 -20.11 9.61 14.71
N TYR A 236 -21.29 9.27 14.18
CA TYR A 236 -21.73 9.63 12.81
C TYR A 236 -22.96 10.54 12.86
N ARG A 237 -23.18 11.33 11.80
CA ARG A 237 -24.35 12.22 11.72
C ARG A 237 -25.55 11.43 11.23
N LEU A 238 -26.60 11.36 12.04
CA LEU A 238 -27.82 10.60 11.74
C LEU A 238 -28.47 11.05 10.41
N GLU A 239 -28.55 12.36 10.17
CA GLU A 239 -29.12 12.95 8.95
C GLU A 239 -28.35 12.53 7.69
N SER A 240 -27.02 12.65 7.72
CA SER A 240 -26.13 12.23 6.63
C SER A 240 -26.26 10.73 6.35
N ALA A 241 -26.25 9.91 7.41
CA ALA A 241 -26.40 8.47 7.31
C ALA A 241 -27.77 8.06 6.72
N LEU A 242 -28.83 8.79 7.08
CA LEU A 242 -30.18 8.59 6.56
C LEU A 242 -30.23 8.83 5.04
N ASP A 243 -29.65 9.93 4.58
CA ASP A 243 -29.60 10.28 3.16
C ASP A 243 -28.82 9.25 2.34
N VAL A 244 -27.69 8.78 2.88
CA VAL A 244 -26.91 7.70 2.28
C VAL A 244 -27.72 6.40 2.20
N ALA A 245 -28.37 6.00 3.30
CA ALA A 245 -29.17 4.78 3.32
C ALA A 245 -30.35 4.84 2.33
N ARG A 246 -31.01 5.99 2.22
CA ARG A 246 -32.08 6.25 1.23
C ARG A 246 -31.55 6.16 -0.20
N LYS A 247 -30.43 6.82 -0.50
CA LYS A 247 -29.81 6.81 -1.83
C LYS A 247 -29.43 5.40 -2.30
N HIS A 248 -28.92 4.58 -1.40
CA HIS A 248 -28.48 3.22 -1.70
C HIS A 248 -29.57 2.15 -1.49
N LYS A 249 -30.81 2.55 -1.16
CA LYS A 249 -31.95 1.64 -0.88
C LYS A 249 -31.64 0.60 0.21
N LEU A 250 -30.95 1.02 1.26
CA LEU A 250 -30.55 0.18 2.38
C LEU A 250 -31.62 0.19 3.46
N THR A 251 -32.72 -0.51 3.20
CA THR A 251 -33.95 -0.46 4.01
C THR A 251 -33.71 -0.81 5.49
N LYS A 252 -32.90 -1.85 5.80
CA LYS A 252 -32.60 -2.22 7.20
C LYS A 252 -31.78 -1.16 7.95
N ALA A 253 -30.80 -0.56 7.29
CA ALA A 253 -30.02 0.54 7.87
C ALA A 253 -30.88 1.81 8.02
N HIS A 254 -31.76 2.07 7.05
CA HIS A 254 -32.72 3.18 7.07
C HIS A 254 -33.65 3.09 8.29
N VAL A 255 -34.28 1.94 8.52
CA VAL A 255 -35.13 1.67 9.70
C VAL A 255 -34.35 1.90 10.99
N PHE A 256 -33.13 1.36 11.09
CA PHE A 256 -32.30 1.49 12.28
C PHE A 256 -31.96 2.95 12.61
N ILE A 257 -31.61 3.75 11.58
CA ILE A 257 -31.29 5.18 11.75
C ILE A 257 -32.55 5.95 12.16
N LEU A 258 -33.71 5.71 11.53
CA LEU A 258 -34.97 6.36 11.89
C LEU A 258 -35.38 6.06 13.33
N GLY A 259 -35.23 4.81 13.78
CA GLY A 259 -35.47 4.44 15.18
C GLY A 259 -34.57 5.20 16.16
N ARG A 260 -33.29 5.39 15.83
CA ARG A 260 -32.38 6.23 16.65
C ARG A 260 -32.70 7.72 16.61
N MET A 261 -33.30 8.21 15.53
CA MET A 261 -33.80 9.59 15.43
C MET A 261 -35.13 9.80 16.16
N GLY A 262 -35.78 8.74 16.63
CA GLY A 262 -37.12 8.78 17.24
C GLY A 262 -38.27 8.87 16.23
N ASN A 263 -37.99 8.71 14.93
CA ASN A 263 -39.01 8.74 13.88
C ASN A 263 -39.60 7.34 13.64
N ASN A 264 -40.21 6.80 14.70
CA ASN A 264 -40.64 5.41 14.78
C ASN A 264 -41.78 5.06 13.81
N ARG A 265 -42.69 6.02 13.55
CA ARG A 265 -43.81 5.83 12.61
C ARG A 265 -43.34 5.65 11.18
N GLU A 266 -42.38 6.46 10.73
CA GLU A 266 -41.81 6.33 9.40
C GLU A 266 -41.00 5.04 9.27
N ALA A 267 -40.25 4.67 10.32
CA ALA A 267 -39.54 3.40 10.37
C ALA A 267 -40.49 2.20 10.24
N LEU A 268 -41.59 2.18 11.01
CA LEU A 268 -42.60 1.12 10.97
C LEU A 268 -43.26 1.00 9.60
N ARG A 269 -43.62 2.13 8.98
CA ARG A 269 -44.16 2.15 7.61
C ARG A 269 -43.18 1.54 6.62
N LEU A 270 -41.90 1.90 6.72
CA LEU A 270 -40.87 1.37 5.82
C LEU A 270 -40.70 -0.15 5.97
N ILE A 271 -40.77 -0.68 7.19
CA ILE A 271 -40.72 -2.14 7.43
C ILE A 271 -41.93 -2.83 6.78
N MET A 272 -43.13 -2.29 7.00
CA MET A 272 -44.36 -2.91 6.49
C MET A 272 -44.50 -2.83 4.96
N GLU A 273 -44.13 -1.70 4.35
CA GLU A 273 -44.29 -1.48 2.91
C GLU A 273 -43.15 -2.06 2.07
N GLU A 274 -41.89 -1.85 2.49
CA GLU A 274 -40.70 -2.26 1.71
C GLU A 274 -40.15 -3.62 2.11
N LEU A 275 -39.92 -3.88 3.42
CA LEU A 275 -39.39 -5.17 3.87
C LEU A 275 -40.47 -6.26 3.86
N ARG A 276 -41.73 -5.87 4.10
CA ARG A 276 -42.88 -6.77 4.28
C ARG A 276 -42.59 -7.87 5.31
N ASP A 277 -41.77 -7.55 6.30
CA ASP A 277 -41.35 -8.47 7.35
C ASP A 277 -42.06 -8.10 8.65
N VAL A 278 -43.17 -8.80 8.92
CA VAL A 278 -44.00 -8.59 10.11
C VAL A 278 -43.22 -8.93 11.39
N LYS A 279 -42.27 -9.87 11.34
CA LYS A 279 -41.47 -10.25 12.51
C LYS A 279 -40.49 -9.13 12.86
N GLU A 280 -39.80 -8.59 11.87
CA GLU A 280 -38.90 -7.44 12.07
C GLU A 280 -39.68 -6.20 12.55
N ALA A 281 -40.93 -6.03 12.12
CA ALA A 281 -41.82 -4.97 12.61
C ALA A 281 -42.20 -5.15 14.09
N ILE A 282 -42.56 -6.37 14.49
CA ILE A 282 -42.86 -6.72 15.90
C ILE A 282 -41.63 -6.51 16.78
N ASP A 283 -40.46 -7.00 16.34
CA ASP A 283 -39.20 -6.85 17.07
C ASP A 283 -38.82 -5.37 17.22
N PHE A 284 -39.07 -4.55 16.18
CA PHE A 284 -38.84 -3.10 16.23
C PHE A 284 -39.73 -2.41 17.25
N VAL A 285 -41.05 -2.61 17.20
CA VAL A 285 -42.00 -1.98 18.15
C VAL A 285 -41.74 -2.45 19.59
N THR A 286 -41.38 -3.73 19.76
CA THR A 286 -40.99 -4.27 21.07
C THR A 286 -39.70 -3.64 21.58
N GLY A 287 -38.70 -3.44 20.71
CA GLY A 287 -37.38 -2.92 21.04
C GLY A 287 -37.31 -1.40 21.32
N VAL A 288 -38.22 -0.61 20.76
CA VAL A 288 -38.35 0.84 21.05
C VAL A 288 -38.82 1.12 22.49
N GLY A 289 -39.25 0.08 23.20
CA GLY A 289 -39.54 0.12 24.63
C GLY A 289 -41.03 0.17 24.92
N GLY A 290 -41.77 -0.85 24.48
CA GLY A 290 -43.03 -1.38 25.05
C GLY A 290 -44.20 -0.44 25.42
N ASN A 291 -44.09 0.87 25.25
CA ASN A 291 -44.96 1.85 25.90
C ASN A 291 -45.63 2.82 24.92
N ASP A 292 -45.37 2.67 23.62
CA ASP A 292 -45.99 3.47 22.58
C ASP A 292 -47.18 2.68 22.01
N ALA A 293 -48.31 2.72 22.72
CA ALA A 293 -49.54 2.04 22.30
C ALA A 293 -49.97 2.47 20.88
N GLU A 294 -49.67 3.71 20.50
CA GLU A 294 -49.95 4.25 19.17
C GLU A 294 -49.17 3.50 18.07
N LEU A 295 -47.94 3.03 18.32
CA LEU A 295 -47.17 2.26 17.33
C LEU A 295 -47.72 0.83 17.16
N TRP A 296 -48.28 0.25 18.22
CA TRP A 296 -48.98 -1.05 18.14
C TRP A 296 -50.28 -0.93 17.36
N ASP A 297 -51.04 0.15 17.58
CA ASP A 297 -52.24 0.44 16.81
C ASP A 297 -51.90 0.67 15.32
N ASP A 298 -50.86 1.45 15.03
CA ASP A 298 -50.36 1.69 13.67
C ASP A 298 -49.92 0.37 12.98
N LEU A 299 -49.30 -0.56 13.71
CA LEU A 299 -48.93 -1.89 13.21
C LEU A 299 -50.16 -2.75 12.92
N MET A 300 -51.14 -2.77 13.83
CA MET A 300 -52.38 -3.54 13.64
C MET A 300 -53.18 -3.02 12.44
N ASP A 301 -53.31 -1.70 12.30
CA ASP A 301 -53.98 -1.06 11.16
C ASP A 301 -53.27 -1.35 9.84
N ALA A 302 -51.93 -1.35 9.83
CA ALA A 302 -51.14 -1.71 8.65
C ALA A 302 -51.30 -3.19 8.29
N ALA A 303 -51.25 -4.09 9.28
CA ALA A 303 -51.40 -5.53 9.08
C ALA A 303 -52.82 -5.91 8.62
N MET A 304 -53.86 -5.20 9.08
CA MET A 304 -55.25 -5.40 8.63
C MET A 304 -55.46 -4.96 7.17
N LYS A 305 -54.68 -4.00 6.67
CA LYS A 305 -54.78 -3.50 5.29
C LYS A 305 -54.10 -4.38 4.25
N ASP A 306 -53.15 -5.23 4.64
CA ASP A 306 -52.51 -6.19 3.74
C ASP A 306 -52.93 -7.64 4.08
N PRO A 307 -53.84 -8.25 3.30
CA PRO A 307 -54.37 -9.59 3.57
C PRO A 307 -53.33 -10.73 3.53
N ARG A 308 -52.11 -10.47 3.03
CA ARG A 308 -51.04 -11.48 2.93
C ARG A 308 -50.09 -11.48 4.12
N SER A 309 -49.96 -10.36 4.84
CA SER A 309 -49.17 -10.26 6.08
C SER A 309 -49.72 -11.11 7.21
N VAL A 310 -51.04 -11.33 7.24
CA VAL A 310 -51.72 -12.16 8.24
C VAL A 310 -51.50 -13.66 8.02
N ALA A 311 -51.06 -14.07 6.81
CA ALA A 311 -50.82 -15.47 6.47
C ALA A 311 -49.45 -16.01 6.93
N GLY A 312 -48.56 -15.13 7.43
CA GLY A 312 -47.22 -15.48 7.93
C GLY A 312 -47.07 -15.49 9.44
N LEU A 313 -48.16 -15.28 10.19
CA LEU A 313 -48.25 -15.46 11.64
C LEU A 313 -48.39 -16.95 12.01
#